data_AF-A0A3R7KTA2-F1
#
_entry.id   AF-A0A3R7KTA2-F1
#
_cell.length_a   1.000
_cell.length_b   1.000
_cell.length_c   1.000
_cell.angle_alpha   90.00
_cell.angle_beta   90.00
_cell.angle_gamma   90.00
#
_symmetry.space_group_name_H-M   'P 1'
#
loop_
_entity.id
_entity.type
_entity.pdbx_description
1 polymer ?
#
loop_
_entity_poly.entity_id
_entity_poly.type
_entity_poly.pdbx_seq_one_letter_code
_entity_poly.pdbx_strand_id
1 'polypeptide(L)'
;MRGAASEGRGGGSVRRKAREQPSRKKQGKAKQSEATKKGGGEKSFLAVMRIYVHVREKVIPLECGDGTQDVIWLGNAAMVHYDASFGRKYGSPQCIQKEGGITCDPEARVCDVLDDNQHVFAVLDGRDED
;
A
#
# COMPACT_ATOMS: atom_id res chain seq x y z
N MET A 1 -59.88 21.22 31.06
CA MET A 1 -60.47 19.93 31.44
C MET A 1 -60.66 19.12 30.16
N ARG A 2 -59.78 18.15 29.87
CA ARG A 2 -59.88 16.69 30.12
C ARG A 2 -60.66 15.92 29.04
N GLY A 3 -60.04 14.86 28.52
CA GLY A 3 -60.64 13.76 27.73
C GLY A 3 -59.92 13.57 26.39
N ALA A 4 -58.92 12.71 26.18
CA ALA A 4 -58.66 11.30 26.52
C ALA A 4 -59.49 10.28 25.71
N ALA A 5 -58.85 9.63 24.73
CA ALA A 5 -59.18 8.33 24.13
C ALA A 5 -57.92 7.82 23.38
N SER A 6 -57.09 6.95 23.98
CA SER A 6 -57.11 5.47 23.94
C SER A 6 -56.75 4.90 22.56
N GLU A 7 -55.49 4.54 22.28
CA GLU A 7 -54.75 3.30 22.60
C GLU A 7 -55.14 2.04 21.79
N GLY A 8 -54.10 1.47 21.14
CA GLY A 8 -53.95 0.03 20.86
C GLY A 8 -53.98 -0.36 19.38
N ARG A 9 -53.20 -1.31 18.86
CA ARG A 9 -52.15 -2.21 19.35
C ARG A 9 -51.40 -2.72 18.11
N GLY A 10 -50.09 -2.89 18.22
CA GLY A 10 -49.26 -3.67 17.29
C GLY A 10 -47.82 -3.54 17.77
N GLY A 11 -47.17 -4.53 18.38
CA GLY A 11 -47.19 -5.95 18.07
C GLY A 11 -45.84 -6.25 17.43
N GLY A 12 -44.88 -6.77 18.21
CA GLY A 12 -43.62 -7.27 17.67
C GLY A 12 -42.40 -7.08 18.58
N SER A 13 -42.21 -8.01 19.52
CA SER A 13 -40.86 -8.51 19.83
C SER A 13 -40.17 -8.92 18.51
N VAL A 14 -38.87 -8.84 18.30
CA VAL A 14 -37.86 -9.69 18.95
C VAL A 14 -36.48 -9.04 18.77
N ARG A 15 -35.76 -9.02 19.89
CA ARG A 15 -34.33 -8.77 20.07
C ARG A 15 -33.46 -9.37 18.96
N ARG A 16 -32.60 -8.56 18.32
CA ARG A 16 -31.34 -9.05 17.75
C ARG A 16 -30.20 -8.19 18.21
N LYS A 17 -29.51 -8.70 19.23
CA LYS A 17 -28.24 -8.24 19.78
C LYS A 17 -27.14 -8.73 18.82
N ALA A 18 -26.67 -7.86 17.92
CA ALA A 18 -25.43 -8.06 17.18
C ALA A 18 -24.34 -7.26 17.91
N ARG A 19 -23.78 -7.83 18.99
CA ARG A 19 -22.45 -8.47 18.99
C ARG A 19 -21.37 -7.53 18.45
N GLU A 20 -20.92 -6.66 19.35
CA GLU A 20 -19.58 -6.08 19.38
C GLU A 20 -18.54 -7.14 19.00
N GLN A 21 -17.68 -6.82 18.04
CA GLN A 21 -16.43 -7.52 17.83
C GLN A 21 -15.30 -6.68 18.43
N PRO A 22 -14.65 -7.16 19.50
CA PRO A 22 -13.47 -6.51 20.05
C PRO A 22 -12.21 -6.84 19.23
N SER A 23 -11.50 -5.77 18.89
CA SER A 23 -10.05 -5.61 18.79
C SER A 23 -9.21 -6.88 19.03
N ARG A 24 -8.69 -7.46 17.95
CA ARG A 24 -7.55 -8.39 18.03
C ARG A 24 -6.24 -7.61 18.05
N LYS A 25 -5.74 -7.40 19.27
CA LYS A 25 -4.29 -7.24 19.53
C LYS A 25 -3.57 -8.48 19.00
N LYS A 26 -2.58 -8.30 18.12
CA LYS A 26 -1.44 -9.23 17.99
C LYS A 26 -0.19 -8.48 18.44
N GLN A 27 0.28 -8.82 19.64
CA GLN A 27 1.64 -8.54 20.11
C GLN A 27 2.57 -9.64 19.57
N GLY A 28 3.84 -9.29 19.31
CA GLY A 28 4.96 -10.20 19.55
C GLY A 28 5.76 -10.71 18.34
N LYS A 29 6.73 -9.90 17.91
CA LYS A 29 8.18 -10.15 18.00
C LYS A 29 8.77 -11.43 17.35
N ALA A 30 9.54 -11.24 16.28
CA ALA A 30 10.76 -11.98 15.94
C ALA A 30 11.68 -10.97 15.21
N LYS A 31 12.72 -10.38 15.82
CA LYS A 31 14.11 -10.87 15.81
C LYS A 31 14.47 -11.67 14.56
N GLN A 32 14.99 -10.97 13.54
CA GLN A 32 15.99 -11.51 12.62
C GLN A 32 17.28 -10.73 12.92
N SER A 33 18.19 -11.28 13.71
CA SER A 33 19.32 -12.12 13.27
C SER A 33 20.21 -11.40 12.25
N GLU A 34 21.18 -10.70 12.83
CA GLU A 34 22.46 -10.30 12.25
C GLU A 34 23.07 -11.45 11.42
N ALA A 35 23.27 -11.19 10.12
CA ALA A 35 24.05 -12.05 9.24
C ALA A 35 25.26 -11.26 8.75
N THR A 36 26.35 -11.31 9.52
CA THR A 36 27.67 -10.96 9.02
C THR A 36 28.09 -12.04 8.03
N LYS A 37 28.17 -11.72 6.73
CA LYS A 37 28.85 -12.58 5.76
C LYS A 37 29.98 -11.80 5.09
N LYS A 38 31.21 -12.05 5.56
CA LYS A 38 32.44 -11.72 4.86
C LYS A 38 32.77 -12.81 3.83
N GLY A 39 33.40 -12.40 2.73
CA GLY A 39 33.92 -13.24 1.64
C GLY A 39 33.16 -12.95 0.35
N GLY A 40 33.75 -12.69 -0.81
CA GLY A 40 35.12 -12.70 -1.30
C GLY A 40 35.00 -12.27 -2.77
N GLY A 41 35.97 -11.54 -3.30
CA GLY A 41 35.86 -10.88 -4.61
C GLY A 41 35.76 -11.84 -5.78
N GLU A 42 34.59 -11.88 -6.42
CA GLU A 42 34.36 -12.33 -7.79
C GLU A 42 33.38 -11.32 -8.39
N LYS A 43 33.63 -10.83 -9.62
CA LYS A 43 32.88 -9.74 -10.27
C LYS A 43 31.39 -9.79 -9.93
N SER A 44 30.97 -9.00 -8.95
CA SER A 44 29.57 -8.86 -8.61
C SER A 44 28.95 -8.11 -9.76
N PHE A 45 28.28 -8.83 -10.66
CA PHE A 45 27.13 -8.26 -11.32
C PHE A 45 26.31 -7.64 -10.18
N LEU A 46 26.32 -6.31 -10.10
CA LEU A 46 25.52 -5.58 -9.12
C LEU A 46 24.13 -6.19 -9.26
N ALA A 47 23.60 -6.81 -8.21
CA ALA A 47 22.26 -7.34 -8.26
C ALA A 47 21.35 -6.12 -8.38
N VAL A 48 21.00 -5.76 -9.62
CA VAL A 48 20.15 -4.61 -9.91
C VAL A 48 18.72 -5.10 -9.75
N MET A 49 18.16 -4.86 -8.57
CA MET A 49 16.75 -5.06 -8.30
C MET A 49 15.92 -4.19 -9.25
N ARG A 50 14.94 -4.79 -9.91
CA ARG A 50 14.04 -4.09 -10.82
C ARG A 50 12.60 -4.17 -10.32
N ILE A 51 11.88 -3.06 -10.35
CA ILE A 51 10.49 -3.01 -9.91
C ILE A 51 9.61 -2.43 -11.01
N TYR A 52 8.44 -3.00 -11.20
CA TYR A 52 7.48 -2.57 -12.20
C TYR A 52 6.35 -1.80 -11.54
N VAL A 53 6.38 -0.47 -11.66
CA VAL A 53 5.35 0.40 -11.10
C VAL A 53 4.27 0.66 -12.13
N HIS A 54 3.07 0.20 -11.85
CA HIS A 54 1.86 0.51 -12.60
C HIS A 54 1.35 1.89 -12.18
N VAL A 55 1.34 2.82 -13.14
CA VAL A 55 0.76 4.15 -13.00
C VAL A 55 -0.35 4.27 -14.04
N ARG A 56 -1.61 4.28 -13.58
CA ARG A 56 -2.81 4.25 -14.44
C ARG A 56 -2.75 3.09 -15.45
N GLU A 57 -2.58 3.40 -16.73
CA GLU A 57 -2.53 2.45 -17.84
C GLU A 57 -1.11 2.08 -18.29
N LYS A 58 -0.08 2.64 -17.64
CA LYS A 58 1.33 2.44 -18.01
C LYS A 58 2.10 1.69 -16.93
N VAL A 59 2.97 0.79 -17.38
CA VAL A 59 3.95 0.12 -16.52
C VAL A 59 5.31 0.78 -16.70
N ILE A 60 5.90 1.23 -15.61
CA ILE A 60 7.19 1.91 -15.58
C ILE A 60 8.20 0.98 -14.89
N PRO A 61 9.15 0.41 -15.62
CA PRO A 61 10.22 -0.36 -15.02
C PRO A 61 11.25 0.58 -14.39
N LEU A 62 11.50 0.41 -13.09
CA LEU A 62 12.49 1.17 -12.33
C LEU A 62 13.62 0.25 -11.86
N GLU A 63 14.85 0.69 -12.10
CA GLU A 63 16.05 0.03 -11.60
C GLU A 63 16.37 0.59 -10.21
N CYS A 64 16.16 -0.24 -9.19
CA CYS A 64 16.33 0.14 -7.79
C CYS A 64 17.75 -0.11 -7.26
N GLY A 65 18.65 -0.66 -8.10
CA GLY A 65 20.00 -1.03 -7.68
C GLY A 65 19.94 -2.10 -6.59
N ASP A 66 20.58 -1.84 -5.45
CA ASP A 66 20.54 -2.70 -4.27
C ASP A 66 19.23 -2.65 -3.45
N GLY A 67 18.28 -1.78 -3.84
CA GLY A 67 16.97 -1.70 -3.20
C GLY A 67 16.96 -1.05 -1.80
N THR A 68 18.06 -0.42 -1.38
CA THR A 68 18.12 0.31 -0.09
C THR A 68 17.32 1.61 -0.06
N GLN A 69 16.80 2.03 -1.22
CA GLN A 69 16.00 3.22 -1.39
C GLN A 69 14.61 3.06 -0.74
N ASP A 70 14.01 4.16 -0.34
CA ASP A 70 12.69 4.15 0.30
C ASP A 70 11.59 3.90 -0.74
N VAL A 71 10.48 3.29 -0.30
CA VAL A 71 9.31 3.05 -1.16
C VAL A 71 8.72 4.35 -1.70
N ILE A 72 8.77 5.45 -0.93
CA ILE A 72 8.32 6.75 -1.41
C ILE A 72 9.14 7.25 -2.61
N TRP A 73 10.44 6.93 -2.65
CA TRP A 73 11.29 7.25 -3.80
C TRP A 73 10.81 6.52 -5.05
N LEU A 74 10.48 5.22 -4.92
CA LEU A 74 9.98 4.41 -6.03
C LEU A 74 8.74 5.04 -6.67
N GLY A 75 7.80 5.50 -5.84
CA GLY A 75 6.61 6.18 -6.32
C GLY A 75 6.92 7.51 -7.01
N ASN A 76 7.74 8.36 -6.40
CA ASN A 76 8.13 9.63 -7.00
C ASN A 76 8.87 9.44 -8.33
N ALA A 77 9.79 8.48 -8.40
CA ALA A 77 10.51 8.14 -9.63
C ALA A 77 9.54 7.70 -10.73
N ALA A 78 8.58 6.82 -10.41
CA ALA A 78 7.57 6.39 -11.36
C ALA A 78 6.75 7.58 -11.89
N MET A 79 6.34 8.50 -11.01
CA MET A 79 5.61 9.69 -11.42
C MET A 79 6.40 10.61 -12.33
N VAL A 80 7.68 10.83 -12.06
CA VAL A 80 8.54 11.64 -12.95
C VAL A 80 8.61 11.02 -14.36
N HIS A 81 8.77 9.70 -14.45
CA HIS A 81 8.77 8.99 -15.74
C HIS A 81 7.40 9.04 -16.43
N TYR A 82 6.31 8.98 -15.67
CA TYR A 82 4.95 9.06 -16.18
C TYR A 82 4.65 10.48 -16.72
N ASP A 83 4.90 11.50 -15.92
CA ASP A 83 4.69 12.92 -16.26
C ASP A 83 5.52 13.31 -17.49
N ALA A 84 6.77 12.84 -17.58
CA ALA A 84 7.62 13.07 -18.75
C ALA A 84 7.08 12.40 -20.03
N SER A 85 6.37 11.27 -19.90
CA SER A 85 5.81 10.55 -21.03
C SER A 85 4.49 11.14 -21.55
N PHE A 86 3.65 11.65 -20.65
CA PHE A 86 2.28 12.11 -20.98
C PHE A 86 2.11 13.63 -20.97
N GLY A 87 3.13 14.39 -20.55
CA GLY A 87 3.12 15.86 -20.56
C GLY A 87 2.14 16.48 -19.57
N ARG A 88 1.51 15.68 -18.69
CA ARG A 88 0.61 16.12 -17.64
C ARG A 88 1.29 15.89 -16.29
N LYS A 89 1.17 16.85 -15.37
CA LYS A 89 1.76 16.75 -14.03
C LYS A 89 0.73 16.21 -13.06
N TYR A 90 0.85 14.94 -12.71
CA TYR A 90 0.00 14.31 -11.69
C TYR A 90 0.54 14.49 -10.27
N GLY A 91 1.79 14.94 -10.13
CA GLY A 91 2.40 15.22 -8.83
C GLY A 91 2.96 13.96 -8.17
N SER A 92 3.01 13.95 -6.83
CA SER A 92 3.50 12.80 -6.05
C SER A 92 2.40 11.78 -5.80
N PRO A 93 2.72 10.48 -5.79
CA PRO A 93 1.71 9.46 -5.48
C PRO A 93 1.35 9.53 -3.99
N GLN A 94 0.12 9.14 -3.65
CA GLN A 94 -0.30 9.03 -2.25
C GLN A 94 0.38 7.86 -1.55
N CYS A 95 0.45 6.71 -2.21
CA CYS A 95 1.11 5.53 -1.70
C CYS A 95 1.40 4.51 -2.81
N ILE A 96 2.24 3.54 -2.49
CA ILE A 96 2.51 2.37 -3.33
C ILE A 96 1.77 1.16 -2.75
N GLN A 97 1.05 0.44 -3.59
CA GLN A 97 0.35 -0.79 -3.21
C GLN A 97 0.92 -2.00 -3.96
N LYS A 98 0.99 -3.13 -3.29
CA LYS A 98 1.31 -4.42 -3.92
C LYS A 98 0.05 -5.02 -4.56
N GLU A 99 0.26 -6.07 -5.35
CA GLU A 99 -0.82 -6.96 -5.76
C GLU A 99 -1.59 -7.46 -4.53
N GLY A 100 -2.92 -7.34 -4.56
CA GLY A 100 -3.79 -7.64 -3.41
C GLY A 100 -4.19 -6.43 -2.55
N GLY A 101 -3.80 -5.21 -2.93
CA GLY A 101 -4.24 -3.97 -2.26
C GLY A 101 -3.51 -3.69 -0.95
N ILE A 102 -2.32 -4.26 -0.77
CA ILE A 102 -1.50 -4.07 0.44
C ILE A 102 -0.65 -2.82 0.24
N THR A 103 -0.97 -1.75 0.98
CA THR A 103 -0.17 -0.54 0.99
C THR A 103 1.19 -0.79 1.62
N CYS A 104 2.24 -0.40 0.90
CA CYS A 104 3.61 -0.40 1.39
C CYS A 104 3.84 0.84 2.26
N ASP A 105 4.64 0.65 3.31
CA ASP A 105 5.08 1.76 4.13
C ASP A 105 6.04 2.65 3.31
N PRO A 106 5.81 3.97 3.24
CA PRO A 106 6.61 4.88 2.41
C PRO A 106 8.05 5.05 2.91
N GLU A 107 8.30 4.85 4.20
CA GLU A 107 9.63 4.98 4.84
C GLU A 107 10.38 3.64 4.89
N ALA A 108 9.72 2.54 4.51
CA ALA A 108 10.37 1.25 4.38
C ALA A 108 11.27 1.20 3.15
N ARG A 109 12.30 0.35 3.23
CA ARG A 109 13.19 0.07 2.10
C ARG A 109 12.49 -0.81 1.08
N VAL A 110 12.74 -0.54 -0.19
CA VAL A 110 12.21 -1.32 -1.30
C VAL A 110 12.58 -2.79 -1.17
N CYS A 111 13.81 -3.14 -0.79
CA CYS A 111 14.23 -4.54 -0.61
C CYS A 111 13.67 -5.24 0.65
N ASP A 112 13.15 -4.49 1.64
CA ASP A 112 12.50 -5.07 2.83
C ASP A 112 11.05 -5.46 2.55
N VAL A 113 10.39 -4.71 1.66
CA VAL A 113 8.97 -4.89 1.36
C VAL A 113 8.70 -5.48 -0.01
N LEU A 114 9.60 -5.38 -0.98
CA LEU A 114 9.38 -5.84 -2.34
C LEU A 114 10.48 -6.81 -2.78
N ASP A 115 10.09 -7.72 -3.65
CA ASP A 115 10.98 -8.65 -4.34
C ASP A 115 11.40 -8.10 -5.71
N ASP A 116 12.52 -8.60 -6.22
CA ASP A 116 12.98 -8.30 -7.57
C ASP A 116 11.94 -8.73 -8.63
N ASN A 117 11.83 -7.93 -9.69
CA ASN A 117 10.83 -8.03 -10.76
C ASN A 117 9.36 -7.96 -10.27
N GLN A 118 9.10 -7.47 -9.05
CA GLN A 118 7.74 -7.35 -8.53
C GLN A 118 6.95 -6.21 -9.18
N HIS A 119 5.65 -6.44 -9.31
CA HIS A 119 4.68 -5.43 -9.77
C HIS A 119 4.00 -4.74 -8.59
N VAL A 120 3.96 -3.42 -8.65
CA VAL A 120 3.30 -2.56 -7.66
C VAL A 120 2.49 -1.46 -8.35
N PHE A 121 1.55 -0.86 -7.64
CA PHE A 121 0.61 0.13 -8.15
C PHE A 121 0.81 1.45 -7.43
N ALA A 122 1.02 2.52 -8.20
CA ALA A 122 1.03 3.88 -7.65
C ALA A 122 -0.42 4.37 -7.51
N VAL A 123 -0.81 4.67 -6.28
CA VAL A 123 -2.12 5.25 -5.99
C VAL A 123 -2.01 6.76 -6.06
N LEU A 124 -2.83 7.36 -6.91
CA LEU A 124 -2.92 8.81 -7.08
C LEU A 124 -4.17 9.32 -6.38
N ASP A 125 -4.12 10.52 -5.80
CA ASP A 125 -5.30 11.18 -5.24
C ASP A 125 -6.23 11.52 -6.41
N GLY A 126 -7.31 10.75 -6.54
CA GLY A 126 -8.21 10.77 -7.69
C GLY A 126 -9.05 12.04 -7.78
N ARG A 127 -8.42 13.18 -8.10
CA ARG A 127 -9.11 14.31 -8.75
C ARG A 127 -9.21 14.15 -10.27
N ASP A 128 -9.21 12.92 -10.77
CA ASP A 128 -9.85 12.62 -12.05
C ASP A 128 -11.38 12.53 -11.78
N GLU A 129 -11.99 13.65 -11.37
CA GLU A 129 -13.43 13.85 -11.54
C GLU A 129 -13.66 14.12 -13.04
N ASP A 130 -14.44 13.23 -13.65
CA ASP A 130 -14.83 13.18 -15.07
C ASP A 130 -15.38 14.53 -15.60
#